data_AF-A0A6G5QNB7-F1
#
_entry.id   AF-A0A6G5QNB7-F1
#
_cell.length_a   1.000
_cell.length_b   1.000
_cell.length_c   1.000
_cell.angle_alpha   90.00
_cell.angle_beta   90.00
_cell.angle_gamma   90.00
#
_symmetry.space_group_name_H-M   'P 1'
#
loop_
_entity.id
_entity.type
_entity.pdbx_description
1 polymer ?
#
loop_
_entity_poly.entity_id
_entity_poly.type
_entity_poly.pdbx_seq_one_letter_code
_entity_poly.pdbx_strand_id
1 'polypeptide(L)'
;MKNILFLAAAMIFAGCAASKNASDSAVNSQKCGGTEVFETCGAQIDKENLVGVYEAKVLCDGCGKDSKSVFTISADGTFKIDTIYQKKIAQRELQTGIYEIAGNTLRVTNQYREKLNFEISGDTLRQISNQNSFIKENFAQERIYKKLEAN
;
A
#
# COMPACT_ATOMS: atom_id res chain seq x y z
N MET A 1 -60.76 -15.64 -42.66
CA MET A 1 -60.57 -15.89 -41.21
C MET A 1 -59.23 -15.27 -40.80
N LYS A 2 -59.21 -14.65 -39.61
CA LYS A 2 -58.09 -13.92 -39.02
C LYS A 2 -56.93 -14.86 -38.65
N ASN A 3 -55.68 -14.43 -38.86
CA ASN A 3 -54.72 -14.11 -37.78
C ASN A 3 -53.35 -13.74 -38.37
N ILE A 4 -53.03 -12.46 -38.23
CA ILE A 4 -51.68 -11.89 -38.26
C ILE A 4 -51.01 -12.28 -36.93
N LEU A 5 -49.69 -12.52 -36.92
CA LEU A 5 -48.79 -12.09 -35.84
C LEU A 5 -47.32 -12.25 -36.26
N PHE A 6 -46.70 -11.11 -36.59
CA PHE A 6 -45.26 -10.87 -36.46
C PHE A 6 -44.92 -10.76 -34.97
N LEU A 7 -43.75 -11.27 -34.55
CA LEU A 7 -43.14 -10.84 -33.29
C LEU A 7 -41.61 -10.75 -33.44
N ALA A 8 -41.13 -9.52 -33.49
CA ALA A 8 -39.76 -9.15 -33.22
C ALA A 8 -39.54 -9.08 -31.69
N ALA A 9 -38.35 -9.44 -31.23
CA ALA A 9 -37.83 -9.09 -29.92
C ALA A 9 -36.34 -8.77 -30.12
N ALA A 10 -35.98 -7.51 -30.37
CA ALA A 10 -35.72 -6.46 -29.38
C ALA A 10 -34.54 -6.81 -28.46
N MET A 11 -33.39 -6.19 -28.76
CA MET A 11 -32.28 -6.00 -27.83
C MET A 11 -32.80 -5.27 -26.59
N ILE A 12 -32.54 -5.80 -25.41
CA ILE A 12 -32.72 -5.09 -24.15
C ILE A 12 -31.34 -4.97 -23.49
N PHE A 13 -30.72 -3.81 -23.70
CA PHE A 13 -29.87 -3.23 -22.69
C PHE A 13 -30.77 -2.88 -21.50
N ALA A 14 -30.63 -3.63 -20.42
CA ALA A 14 -31.07 -3.20 -19.10
C ALA A 14 -30.02 -3.68 -18.11
N GLY A 15 -29.27 -2.71 -17.58
CA GLY A 15 -28.38 -2.94 -16.47
C GLY A 15 -29.14 -3.48 -15.26
N CYS A 16 -28.49 -4.37 -14.53
CA CYS A 16 -28.86 -4.66 -13.16
C CYS A 16 -27.75 -4.16 -12.24
N ALA A 17 -28.13 -3.10 -11.51
CA ALA A 17 -27.74 -2.79 -10.15
C ALA A 17 -26.26 -2.92 -9.79
N ALA A 18 -25.59 -1.77 -9.77
CA ALA A 18 -24.64 -1.46 -8.72
C ALA A 18 -25.30 -1.72 -7.35
N SER A 19 -24.95 -2.83 -6.70
CA SER A 19 -25.06 -2.97 -5.26
C SER A 19 -23.71 -2.64 -4.65
N LYS A 20 -23.71 -1.54 -3.89
CA LYS A 20 -22.63 -1.04 -3.06
C LYS A 20 -22.08 -2.11 -2.11
N ASN A 21 -20.82 -1.86 -1.72
CA ASN A 21 -20.06 -2.40 -0.58
C ASN A 21 -19.24 -3.65 -0.84
N ALA A 22 -17.98 -3.44 -1.26
CA ALA A 22 -16.83 -4.13 -0.69
C ALA A 22 -15.53 -3.36 -1.02
N SER A 23 -14.93 -2.80 0.04
CA SER A 23 -13.50 -2.53 0.23
C SER A 23 -12.76 -1.60 -0.74
N ASP A 24 -12.54 -0.36 -0.27
CA ASP A 24 -11.36 0.47 -0.58
C ASP A 24 -10.08 -0.28 -0.20
N SER A 25 -9.64 -1.19 -1.04
CA SER A 25 -8.28 -1.74 -1.01
C SER A 25 -7.51 -1.12 -2.16
N ALA A 26 -6.25 -0.73 -1.92
CA ALA A 26 -5.31 -0.11 -2.87
C ALA A 26 -4.94 -0.99 -4.10
N VAL A 27 -5.76 -1.98 -4.43
CA VAL A 27 -5.61 -2.92 -5.54
C VAL A 27 -6.92 -2.92 -6.31
N ASN A 28 -6.97 -2.17 -7.41
CA ASN A 28 -8.05 -2.28 -8.39
C ASN A 28 -7.97 -3.66 -9.06
N SER A 29 -8.85 -4.58 -8.65
CA SER A 29 -9.03 -5.86 -9.33
C SER A 29 -9.79 -5.65 -10.64
N GLN A 30 -9.10 -5.12 -11.65
CA GLN A 30 -9.60 -5.09 -13.02
C GLN A 30 -9.81 -6.55 -13.48
N LYS A 31 -11.01 -6.88 -13.95
CA LYS A 31 -11.38 -8.19 -14.50
C LYS A 31 -10.32 -8.65 -15.52
N CYS A 32 -9.47 -9.59 -15.13
CA CYS A 32 -8.55 -10.28 -16.04
C CYS A 32 -9.30 -11.44 -16.73
N GLY A 33 -9.21 -11.51 -18.06
CA GLY A 33 -9.53 -12.74 -18.81
C GLY A 33 -10.60 -12.61 -19.89
N GLY A 34 -10.22 -12.07 -21.05
CA GLY A 34 -10.82 -12.40 -22.33
C GLY A 34 -9.68 -12.50 -23.34
N THR A 35 -9.40 -13.72 -23.82
CA THR A 35 -8.36 -14.12 -24.80
C THR A 35 -6.92 -14.28 -24.29
N GLU A 36 -6.60 -15.54 -23.94
CA GLU A 36 -5.43 -16.34 -24.37
C GLU A 36 -4.07 -15.67 -24.61
N VAL A 37 -3.62 -14.78 -23.72
CA VAL A 37 -2.19 -14.61 -23.43
C VAL A 37 -2.09 -14.42 -21.91
N PHE A 38 -1.33 -15.27 -21.23
CA PHE A 38 -1.03 -15.12 -19.80
C PHE A 38 -0.11 -13.90 -19.61
N GLU A 39 -0.65 -12.70 -19.75
CA GLU A 39 -0.10 -11.53 -19.08
C GLU A 39 -0.35 -11.73 -17.59
N THR A 40 0.73 -11.89 -16.82
CA THR A 40 0.66 -11.71 -15.38
C THR A 40 0.12 -10.32 -15.13
N CYS A 41 -1.17 -10.21 -14.75
CA CYS A 41 -1.80 -8.97 -14.37
C CYS A 41 -1.04 -8.39 -13.17
N GLY A 42 -0.01 -7.59 -13.43
CA GLY A 42 0.61 -6.77 -12.43
C GLY A 42 -0.45 -5.78 -11.98
N ALA A 43 -0.97 -5.95 -10.77
CA ALA A 43 -1.84 -4.95 -10.16
C ALA A 43 -1.15 -3.59 -10.28
N GLN A 44 -1.74 -2.68 -11.03
CA GLN A 44 -1.22 -1.33 -11.16
C GLN A 44 -1.48 -0.64 -9.83
N ILE A 45 -0.41 -0.35 -9.08
CA ILE A 45 -0.51 0.36 -7.81
C ILE A 45 -1.04 1.75 -8.09
N ASP A 46 -2.20 2.03 -7.53
CA ASP A 46 -2.76 3.37 -7.55
C ASP A 46 -1.95 4.25 -6.57
N LYS A 47 -1.18 5.18 -7.13
CA LYS A 47 -0.33 6.08 -6.35
C LYS A 47 -1.15 6.98 -5.42
N GLU A 48 -2.37 7.32 -5.81
CA GLU A 48 -3.27 8.15 -5.02
C GLU A 48 -3.71 7.39 -3.76
N ASN A 49 -3.95 6.08 -3.91
CA ASN A 49 -4.25 5.18 -2.79
C ASN A 49 -3.04 4.88 -1.90
N LEU A 50 -1.81 5.12 -2.34
CA LEU A 50 -0.61 4.99 -1.49
C LEU A 50 -0.44 6.17 -0.52
N VAL A 51 -0.89 7.37 -0.91
CA VAL A 51 -0.80 8.58 -0.07
C VAL A 51 -1.55 8.35 1.23
N GLY A 52 -0.92 8.73 2.34
CA GLY A 52 -1.52 8.57 3.66
C GLY A 52 -0.49 8.43 4.78
N VAL A 53 -1.02 8.08 5.95
CA VAL A 53 -0.24 7.85 7.16
C VAL A 53 -0.33 6.38 7.52
N TYR A 54 0.81 5.76 7.78
CA TYR A 54 0.90 4.38 8.19
C TYR A 54 1.59 4.28 9.55
N GLU A 55 1.20 3.31 10.37
CA GLU A 55 1.80 3.07 11.68
C GLU A 55 2.36 1.64 11.77
N ALA A 56 3.55 1.52 12.36
CA ALA A 56 4.16 0.25 12.74
C ALA A 56 4.51 0.25 14.23
N LYS A 57 4.34 -0.91 14.88
CA LYS A 57 4.89 -1.13 16.22
C LYS A 57 6.41 -1.22 16.13
N VAL A 58 7.10 -0.60 17.08
CA VAL A 58 8.56 -0.67 17.17
C VAL A 58 8.92 -1.69 18.22
N LEU A 59 9.47 -2.81 17.77
CA LEU A 59 9.97 -3.87 18.61
C LEU A 59 11.48 -3.74 18.71
N CYS A 60 11.97 -3.45 19.92
CA CYS A 60 13.38 -3.25 20.18
C CYS A 60 13.71 -3.61 21.64
N ASP A 61 14.97 -3.94 21.92
CA ASP A 61 15.40 -4.21 23.29
C ASP A 61 15.24 -2.98 24.18
N GLY A 62 14.49 -3.14 25.27
CA GLY A 62 14.17 -2.10 26.23
C GLY A 62 13.14 -1.06 25.75
N CYS A 63 12.52 -1.26 24.57
CA CYS A 63 11.38 -0.46 24.14
C CYS A 63 10.13 -0.79 24.98
N GLY A 64 9.48 0.24 25.49
CA GLY A 64 8.15 0.17 26.08
C GLY A 64 7.07 0.01 25.02
N LYS A 65 5.87 -0.39 25.46
CA LYS A 65 4.70 -0.68 24.61
C LYS A 65 4.26 0.46 23.69
N ASP A 66 4.59 1.70 24.05
CA ASP A 66 4.18 2.90 23.33
C ASP A 66 5.23 3.32 22.27
N SER A 67 6.25 2.48 22.03
CA SER A 67 7.22 2.68 20.95
C SER A 67 6.57 2.41 19.60
N LYS A 68 6.63 3.39 18.69
CA LYS A 68 5.96 3.31 17.40
C LYS A 68 6.68 4.10 16.32
N SER A 69 6.42 3.73 15.08
CA SER A 69 6.93 4.40 13.89
C SER A 69 5.76 4.83 13.02
N VAL A 70 5.76 6.10 12.62
CA VAL A 70 4.75 6.68 11.73
C VAL A 70 5.40 7.01 10.40
N PHE A 71 4.89 6.42 9.32
CA PHE A 71 5.35 6.64 7.96
C PHE A 71 4.28 7.42 7.19
N THR A 72 4.58 8.67 6.85
CA THR A 72 3.74 9.54 6.02
C THR A 72 4.26 9.51 4.59
N ILE A 73 3.38 9.20 3.63
CA ILE A 73 3.63 9.29 2.19
C ILE A 73 2.77 10.43 1.65
N SER A 74 3.43 11.41 1.04
CA SER A 74 2.78 12.62 0.51
C SER A 74 2.55 12.53 -1.00
N ALA A 75 1.54 13.22 -1.51
CA ALA A 75 1.23 13.26 -2.94
C ALA A 75 2.31 13.97 -3.78
N ASP A 76 3.15 14.79 -3.15
CA ASP A 76 4.23 15.54 -3.80
C ASP A 76 5.51 14.72 -4.06
N GLY A 77 5.47 13.40 -3.81
CA GLY A 77 6.61 12.50 -3.99
C GLY A 77 7.57 12.48 -2.79
N THR A 78 7.21 13.12 -1.68
CA THR A 78 8.01 13.11 -0.45
C THR A 78 7.50 12.12 0.60
N PHE A 79 8.35 11.79 1.56
CA PHE A 79 7.97 11.00 2.72
C PHE A 79 8.57 11.50 4.03
N LYS A 80 7.99 11.02 5.13
CA LYS A 80 8.51 11.17 6.49
C LYS A 80 8.34 9.88 7.28
N ILE A 81 9.38 9.40 7.94
CA ILE A 81 9.30 8.34 8.96
C ILE A 81 9.71 8.95 10.31
N ASP A 82 8.78 8.97 11.25
CA ASP A 82 8.98 9.46 12.61
C ASP A 82 8.88 8.29 13.60
N THR A 83 10.00 7.89 14.17
CA THR A 83 10.09 6.73 15.06
C THR A 83 10.39 7.18 16.47
N ILE A 84 9.51 6.81 17.40
CA ILE A 84 9.66 7.09 18.83
C ILE A 84 9.98 5.77 19.53
N TYR A 85 11.14 5.71 20.17
CA TYR A 85 11.58 4.61 21.01
C TYR A 85 11.36 5.01 22.47
N GLN A 86 10.35 4.43 23.11
CA GLN A 86 10.03 4.67 24.51
C GLN A 86 10.93 3.80 25.39
N LYS A 87 12.16 4.25 25.64
CA LYS A 87 13.10 3.58 26.55
C LYS A 87 13.25 4.37 27.85
N LYS A 88 14.12 3.90 28.76
CA LYS A 88 14.53 4.68 29.96
C LYS A 88 14.97 6.10 29.60
N ILE A 89 15.62 6.27 28.45
CA ILE A 89 15.89 7.55 27.83
C ILE A 89 15.10 7.57 26.53
N ALA A 90 14.13 8.47 26.41
CA ALA A 90 13.34 8.59 25.20
C ALA A 90 14.25 8.95 24.02
N GLN A 91 14.10 8.22 22.91
CA GLN A 91 14.83 8.47 21.68
C GLN A 91 13.82 8.66 20.56
N ARG A 92 14.08 9.65 19.69
CA ARG A 92 13.31 9.90 18.49
C ARG A 92 14.23 9.92 17.29
N GLU A 93 13.78 9.31 16.21
CA GLU A 93 14.46 9.25 14.94
C GLU A 93 13.54 9.78 13.86
N LEU A 94 14.02 10.75 13.09
CA LEU A 94 13.27 11.38 12.02
C LEU A 94 14.00 11.18 10.69
N GLN A 95 13.34 10.54 9.73
CA GLN A 95 13.80 10.40 8.36
C GLN A 95 12.84 11.12 7.42
N THR A 96 13.37 11.85 6.46
CA THR A 96 12.60 12.54 5.43
C THR A 96 13.29 12.36 4.08
N GLY A 97 12.55 12.46 2.98
CA GLY A 97 13.15 12.39 1.67
C GLY A 97 12.12 12.16 0.57
N ILE A 98 12.56 11.48 -0.48
CA ILE A 98 11.75 11.19 -1.67
C ILE A 98 11.44 9.71 -1.79
N TYR A 99 10.35 9.38 -2.48
CA TYR A 99 10.01 8.00 -2.80
C TYR A 99 9.76 7.77 -4.29
N GLU A 100 9.97 6.53 -4.69
CA GLU A 100 9.76 6.03 -6.04
C GLU A 100 9.00 4.70 -5.94
N ILE A 101 8.16 4.40 -6.95
CA ILE A 101 7.39 3.15 -7.00
C ILE A 101 7.79 2.41 -8.27
N ALA A 102 8.18 1.14 -8.13
CA ALA A 102 8.48 0.25 -9.22
C ALA A 102 7.73 -1.07 -9.02
N GLY A 103 6.70 -1.32 -9.84
CA GLY A 103 5.78 -2.44 -9.62
C GLY A 103 5.13 -2.35 -8.24
N ASN A 104 5.30 -3.40 -7.44
CA ASN A 104 4.77 -3.49 -6.08
C ASN A 104 5.77 -3.06 -4.98
N THR A 105 6.87 -2.40 -5.38
CA THR A 105 7.92 -1.96 -4.45
C THR A 105 7.89 -0.44 -4.31
N LEU A 106 7.76 0.02 -3.07
CA LEU A 106 8.02 1.40 -2.66
C LEU A 106 9.47 1.52 -2.22
N ARG A 107 10.24 2.36 -2.92
CA ARG A 107 11.62 2.70 -2.57
C ARG A 107 11.66 4.10 -2.01
N VAL A 108 12.25 4.28 -0.83
CA VAL A 108 12.49 5.60 -0.25
C VAL A 108 13.99 5.89 -0.18
N THR A 109 14.37 7.14 -0.41
CA THR A 109 15.73 7.63 -0.20
C THR A 109 15.68 8.77 0.81
N ASN A 110 16.28 8.57 1.99
CA ASN A 110 16.24 9.56 3.07
C ASN A 110 17.27 10.69 2.89
N GLN A 111 17.26 11.67 3.80
CA GLN A 111 18.16 12.83 3.79
C GLN A 111 19.65 12.47 3.89
N TYR A 112 19.96 11.24 4.32
CA TYR A 112 21.32 10.70 4.42
C TYR A 112 21.73 9.87 3.18
N ARG A 113 20.87 9.83 2.15
CA ARG A 113 20.99 9.00 0.95
C ARG A 113 20.91 7.49 1.22
N GLU A 114 20.43 7.11 2.40
CA GLU A 114 20.12 5.71 2.69
C GLU A 114 18.83 5.33 1.99
N LYS A 115 18.79 4.08 1.52
CA LYS A 115 17.66 3.55 0.75
C LYS A 115 16.98 2.48 1.56
N LEU A 116 15.66 2.55 1.67
CA LEU A 116 14.82 1.49 2.23
C LEU A 116 13.81 1.07 1.17
N ASN A 117 13.49 -0.22 1.16
CA ASN A 117 12.52 -0.80 0.23
C ASN A 117 11.37 -1.40 1.04
N PHE A 118 10.17 -1.24 0.52
CA PHE A 118 8.95 -1.78 1.10
C PHE A 118 8.15 -2.49 0.02
N GLU A 119 7.62 -3.66 0.35
CA GLU A 119 6.59 -4.31 -0.45
C GLU A 119 5.25 -3.66 -0.11
N ILE A 120 4.51 -3.24 -1.14
CA ILE A 120 3.17 -2.70 -1.03
C ILE A 120 2.19 -3.88 -1.06
N SER A 121 1.22 -3.96 -0.15
CA SER A 121 0.21 -5.01 -0.17
C SER A 121 -1.09 -4.49 0.43
N GLY A 122 -1.97 -3.97 -0.44
CA GLY A 122 -3.17 -3.25 -0.01
C GLY A 122 -2.77 -2.07 0.89
N ASP A 123 -3.33 -2.03 2.09
CA ASP A 123 -3.07 -0.99 3.09
C ASP A 123 -1.83 -1.24 3.96
N THR A 124 -0.92 -2.09 3.50
CA THR A 124 0.30 -2.44 4.25
C THR A 124 1.56 -2.15 3.45
N LEU A 125 2.59 -1.68 4.17
CA LEU A 125 3.95 -1.53 3.67
C LEU A 125 4.86 -2.41 4.53
N ARG A 126 5.38 -3.47 3.94
CA ARG A 126 6.29 -4.40 4.63
C ARG A 126 7.73 -4.06 4.26
N GLN A 127 8.53 -3.66 5.24
CA GLN A 127 9.93 -3.35 5.00
C GLN A 127 10.67 -4.60 4.52
N ILE A 128 11.26 -4.53 3.33
CA ILE A 128 12.08 -5.60 2.77
C ILE A 128 13.49 -5.43 3.33
N SER A 129 14.06 -6.47 3.94
CA SER A 129 15.46 -6.40 4.40
C SER A 129 16.37 -6.09 3.21
N ASN A 130 17.17 -5.04 3.36
CA ASN A 130 18.28 -4.80 2.47
C ASN A 130 19.44 -5.67 2.95
N GLN A 131 19.68 -6.78 2.26
CA GLN A 131 20.79 -7.71 2.54
C GLN A 131 22.19 -7.04 2.56
N ASN A 132 22.31 -5.76 2.18
CA ASN A 132 23.55 -4.97 2.12
C ASN A 132 23.52 -3.65 2.93
N SER A 133 22.62 -3.51 3.92
CA SER A 133 22.60 -2.31 4.77
C SER A 133 23.74 -2.32 5.81
N PHE A 134 24.39 -1.17 6.04
CA PHE A 134 25.46 -1.00 7.04
C PHE A 134 24.96 -1.24 8.49
N ILE A 135 23.65 -1.17 8.70
CA ILE A 135 23.01 -1.52 9.96
C ILE A 135 22.97 -3.04 10.06
N LYS A 136 23.93 -3.62 10.79
CA LYS A 136 23.92 -5.04 11.17
C LYS A 136 22.61 -5.36 11.89
N GLU A 137 21.89 -6.31 11.35
CA GLU A 137 20.51 -6.73 11.63
C GLU A 137 20.26 -7.31 13.04
N ASN A 138 20.92 -6.83 14.10
CA ASN A 138 20.59 -7.29 15.46
C ASN A 138 19.30 -6.65 16.03
N PHE A 139 18.63 -5.78 15.25
CA PHE A 139 17.39 -5.09 15.66
C PHE A 139 16.28 -5.08 14.59
N ALA A 140 16.50 -5.70 13.43
CA ALA A 140 15.58 -5.62 12.30
C ALA A 140 14.50 -6.70 12.38
N GLN A 141 13.65 -6.63 13.41
CA GLN A 141 12.33 -7.26 13.26
C GLN A 141 11.62 -6.55 12.10
N GLU A 142 11.07 -7.36 11.18
CA GLU A 142 10.35 -6.89 10.00
C GLU A 142 9.30 -5.85 10.40
N ARG A 143 9.46 -4.61 9.92
CA ARG A 143 8.48 -3.55 10.19
C ARG A 143 7.36 -3.63 9.17
N ILE A 144 6.15 -3.89 9.67
CA ILE A 144 4.92 -3.86 8.86
C ILE A 144 4.14 -2.62 9.27
N TYR A 145 4.10 -1.65 8.36
CA TYR A 145 3.30 -0.45 8.50
C TYR A 145 1.89 -0.72 7.99
N LYS A 146 0.87 -0.32 8.74
CA LYS A 146 -0.54 -0.40 8.36
C LYS A 146 -1.11 1.00 8.17
N LYS A 147 -1.85 1.23 7.10
CA LYS A 147 -2.48 2.52 6.83
C LYS A 147 -3.46 2.85 7.94
N LEU A 148 -3.46 4.10 8.38
CA LEU A 148 -4.46 4.63 9.29
C LEU A 148 -5.66 5.07 8.45
N GLU A 149 -6.85 4.60 8.83
CA GLU A 149 -8.10 5.07 8.26
C GLU A 149 -8.22 6.58 8.46
N ALA A 150 -8.64 7.30 7.41
CA ALA A 150 -9.00 8.70 7.55
C ALA A 150 -10.33 8.78 8.32
N ASN A 151 -10.30 9.33 9.53
CA ASN A 151 -11.50 9.62 10.32
C ASN A 151 -12.32 10.76 9.70
#